data_AF-A0A382MQV1-F1
#
_entry.id   AF-A0A382MQV1-F1
#
_cell.length_a   1.000
_cell.length_b   1.000
_cell.length_c   1.000
_cell.angle_alpha   90.00
_cell.angle_beta   90.00
_cell.angle_gamma   90.00
#
_symmetry.space_group_name_H-M   'P 1'
#
loop_
_entity.id
_entity.type
_entity.pdbx_description
1 polymer ?
#
loop_
_entity_poly.entity_id
_entity_poly.type
_entity_poly.pdbx_seq_one_letter_code
_entity_poly.pdbx_strand_id
1 'polypeptide(L)'
;MGEIQDLLANNVYSGLMDHITSINLACGGHAGDENMMRELMGIAHQKNVNVGAHPSYPDRENFGRLEMDLEPGDLMESICSQVQSLLNIAHEENVDITHVKPHGALYNLAARDKGLARLIG
;
A
#
# COMPACT_ATOMS: atom_id res chain seq x y z
N MET A 1 -1.21 4.87 -4.90
CA MET A 1 -2.00 6.03 -4.44
C MET A 1 -1.91 6.10 -2.93
N GLY A 2 -2.23 7.25 -2.34
CA GLY A 2 -2.09 7.44 -0.90
C GLY A 2 -0.65 7.63 -0.45
N GLU A 3 0.19 8.25 -1.28
CA GLU A 3 1.62 8.40 -0.98
C GLU A 3 2.04 9.88 -0.75
N ILE A 4 1.23 10.82 -1.23
CA ILE A 4 1.51 12.26 -1.25
C ILE A 4 0.23 13.02 -0.87
N GLN A 5 0.27 13.82 0.19
CA GLN A 5 -0.88 14.56 0.73
C GLN A 5 -1.43 15.61 -0.25
N ASP A 6 -0.56 16.34 -0.93
CA ASP A 6 -0.99 17.40 -1.86
C ASP A 6 -1.80 16.86 -3.05
N LEU A 7 -1.57 15.61 -3.45
CA LEU A 7 -2.34 14.95 -4.51
C LEU A 7 -3.75 14.56 -4.05
N LEU A 8 -3.93 14.32 -2.75
CA LEU A 8 -5.25 14.13 -2.14
C LEU A 8 -5.97 15.48 -2.03
N ALA A 9 -5.31 16.48 -1.44
CA ALA A 9 -5.87 17.81 -1.23
C ALA A 9 -6.35 18.49 -2.53
N ASN A 10 -5.66 18.25 -3.64
CA ASN A 10 -5.98 18.83 -4.95
C ASN A 10 -6.83 17.91 -5.83
N ASN A 11 -7.47 16.87 -5.27
CA ASN A 11 -8.35 15.91 -5.98
C ASN A 11 -7.69 15.14 -7.13
N VAL A 12 -6.35 15.10 -7.22
CA VAL A 12 -5.64 14.41 -8.29
C VAL A 12 -5.89 12.90 -8.22
N TYR A 13 -5.87 12.30 -7.02
CA TYR A 13 -6.18 10.86 -6.87
C TYR A 13 -7.61 10.54 -7.33
N SER A 14 -8.58 11.35 -6.93
CA SER A 14 -9.98 11.16 -7.32
C SER A 14 -10.16 11.25 -8.84
N GLY A 15 -9.53 12.22 -9.50
CA GLY A 15 -9.57 12.35 -10.95
C GLY A 15 -8.90 11.17 -11.68
N LEU A 16 -7.79 10.64 -11.13
CA LEU A 16 -7.17 9.42 -11.69
C LEU A 16 -8.07 8.19 -11.56
N MET A 17 -8.87 8.09 -10.48
CA MET A 17 -9.80 6.99 -10.26
C MET A 17 -10.90 6.91 -11.33
N ASP A 18 -11.18 7.99 -12.08
CA ASP A 18 -12.14 7.97 -13.19
C ASP A 18 -11.63 7.18 -14.43
N HIS A 19 -10.36 6.78 -14.43
CA HIS A 19 -9.69 6.16 -15.56
C HIS A 19 -9.08 4.79 -15.27
N ILE A 20 -9.25 4.28 -14.05
CA ILE A 20 -8.64 3.02 -13.60
C ILE A 20 -9.67 2.17 -12.87
N THR A 21 -9.43 0.86 -12.83
CA THR A 21 -10.30 -0.10 -12.15
C THR A 21 -9.82 -0.46 -10.75
N SER A 22 -8.57 -0.14 -10.42
CA SER A 22 -7.94 -0.58 -9.17
C SER A 22 -6.82 0.36 -8.72
N ILE A 23 -6.65 0.50 -7.41
CA ILE A 23 -5.57 1.25 -6.78
C ILE A 23 -4.75 0.36 -5.84
N ASN A 24 -3.44 0.60 -5.82
CA ASN A 24 -2.56 0.10 -4.77
C ASN A 24 -2.40 1.24 -3.75
N LEU A 25 -2.94 1.06 -2.55
CA LEU A 25 -3.01 2.06 -1.48
C LEU A 25 -1.84 1.86 -0.50
N ALA A 26 -1.04 2.90 -0.27
CA ALA A 26 0.10 2.83 0.63
C ALA A 26 -0.33 2.50 2.08
N CYS A 27 0.47 1.68 2.76
CA CYS A 27 0.12 1.08 4.04
C CYS A 27 0.92 1.62 5.23
N GLY A 28 1.58 2.78 5.10
CA GLY A 28 2.34 3.43 6.18
C GLY A 28 3.84 3.12 6.21
N GLY A 29 4.30 2.05 5.52
CA GLY A 29 5.71 1.65 5.47
C GLY A 29 6.60 2.69 4.78
N HIS A 30 6.33 2.99 3.51
CA HIS A 30 7.07 4.00 2.74
C HIS A 30 6.37 5.35 2.73
N ALA A 31 5.03 5.33 2.77
CA ALA A 31 4.19 6.51 2.66
C ALA A 31 2.76 6.20 3.15
N GLY A 32 1.94 7.24 3.20
CA GLY A 32 0.56 7.16 3.67
C GLY A 32 0.47 7.12 5.20
N ASP A 33 -0.75 7.30 5.67
CA ASP A 33 -1.16 7.19 7.06
C ASP A 33 -2.63 6.76 7.14
N GLU A 34 -3.11 6.53 8.35
CA GLU A 34 -4.47 6.09 8.63
C GLU A 34 -5.57 7.00 8.09
N ASN A 35 -5.37 8.32 8.11
CA ASN A 35 -6.36 9.28 7.63
C ASN A 35 -6.46 9.22 6.11
N MET A 36 -5.30 9.20 5.44
CA MET A 36 -5.22 9.08 3.99
C MET A 36 -5.77 7.75 3.48
N MET A 37 -5.56 6.66 4.22
CA MET A 37 -6.14 5.35 3.88
C MET A 37 -7.67 5.41 3.90
N ARG A 38 -8.28 5.93 4.98
CA ARG A 38 -9.74 6.07 5.11
C ARG A 38 -10.34 6.91 3.99
N GLU A 39 -9.77 8.10 3.76
CA GLU A 39 -10.29 9.03 2.76
C GLU A 39 -10.25 8.41 1.34
N LEU A 40 -9.12 7.78 0.96
CA LEU A 40 -9.00 7.16 -0.36
C LEU A 40 -9.84 5.91 -0.52
N MET A 41 -10.06 5.13 0.55
CA MET A 41 -11.02 4.00 0.50
C MET A 41 -12.43 4.50 0.24
N GLY A 42 -12.87 5.56 0.92
CA GLY A 42 -14.18 6.17 0.70
C GLY A 42 -14.36 6.66 -0.74
N ILE A 43 -13.35 7.34 -1.29
CA ILE A 43 -13.37 7.81 -2.70
C ILE A 43 -13.41 6.61 -3.67
N ALA A 44 -12.57 5.60 -3.44
CA ALA A 44 -12.52 4.41 -4.29
C ALA A 44 -13.84 3.65 -4.28
N HIS A 45 -14.47 3.49 -3.11
CA HIS A 45 -15.76 2.85 -2.94
C HIS A 45 -16.86 3.59 -3.74
N GLN A 46 -16.95 4.92 -3.60
CA GLN A 46 -17.90 5.75 -4.34
C GLN A 46 -17.73 5.63 -5.87
N LYS A 47 -16.50 5.40 -6.32
CA LYS A 47 -16.16 5.27 -7.75
C LYS A 47 -16.14 3.83 -8.26
N ASN A 48 -16.49 2.84 -7.44
CA ASN A 48 -16.41 1.41 -7.76
C ASN A 48 -15.00 0.98 -8.22
N VAL A 49 -13.97 1.53 -7.59
CA VAL A 49 -12.56 1.20 -7.84
C VAL A 49 -12.07 0.23 -6.78
N ASN A 50 -11.46 -0.87 -7.21
CA ASN A 50 -10.94 -1.88 -6.28
C ASN A 50 -9.74 -1.34 -5.49
N VAL A 51 -9.67 -1.63 -4.19
CA VAL A 51 -8.54 -1.26 -3.33
C VAL A 51 -7.65 -2.47 -3.09
N GLY A 52 -6.34 -2.29 -3.18
CA GLY A 52 -5.33 -3.28 -2.82
C GLY A 52 -4.25 -2.70 -1.93
N ALA A 53 -3.62 -3.57 -1.13
CA ALA A 53 -2.53 -3.16 -0.26
C ALA A 53 -1.25 -2.89 -1.07
N HIS A 54 -0.54 -1.82 -0.71
CA HIS A 54 0.76 -1.47 -1.29
C HIS A 54 1.87 -1.46 -0.22
N PRO A 55 2.21 -2.62 0.37
CA PRO A 55 3.23 -2.71 1.42
C PRO A 55 4.62 -2.49 0.85
N SER A 56 5.54 -2.04 1.70
CA SER A 56 6.91 -1.70 1.33
C SER A 56 7.90 -2.12 2.41
N TYR A 57 9.20 -1.90 2.15
CA TYR A 57 10.15 -1.73 3.24
C TYR A 57 9.73 -0.55 4.15
N PRO A 58 9.97 -0.62 5.47
CA PRO A 58 9.64 0.45 6.42
C PRO A 58 10.65 1.61 6.36
N ASP A 59 10.76 2.22 5.17
CA ASP A 59 11.75 3.24 4.85
C ASP A 59 11.06 4.48 4.29
N ARG A 60 10.52 5.30 5.19
CA ARG A 60 9.84 6.55 4.78
C ARG A 60 10.81 7.59 4.22
N GLU A 61 12.04 7.62 4.72
CA GLU A 61 13.05 8.60 4.31
C GLU A 61 13.42 8.45 2.83
N ASN A 62 13.51 7.22 2.33
CA ASN A 62 13.80 6.94 0.92
C ASN A 62 12.59 6.39 0.16
N PHE A 63 11.38 6.57 0.70
CA PHE A 63 10.13 6.20 0.05
C PHE A 63 10.07 4.71 -0.34
N GLY A 64 10.68 3.82 0.46
CA GLY A 64 10.68 2.38 0.23
C GLY A 64 11.40 1.96 -1.06
N ARG A 65 12.30 2.81 -1.58
CA ARG A 65 13.02 2.58 -2.85
C ARG A 65 14.42 2.02 -2.68
N LEU A 66 14.91 1.91 -1.44
CA LEU A 66 16.16 1.23 -1.12
C LEU A 66 15.86 -0.15 -0.52
N GLU A 67 16.68 -1.13 -0.88
CA GLU A 67 16.67 -2.43 -0.22
C GLU A 67 17.17 -2.24 1.21
N MET A 68 16.48 -2.84 2.19
CA MET A 68 16.91 -2.85 3.58
C MET A 68 17.43 -4.23 3.93
N ASP A 69 18.56 -4.28 4.62
CA ASP A 69 19.08 -5.51 5.22
C ASP A 69 18.30 -5.77 6.51
N LEU A 70 17.23 -6.56 6.39
CA LEU A 70 16.36 -6.97 7.49
C LEU A 70 16.37 -8.50 7.56
N GLU A 71 16.33 -9.02 8.79
CA GLU A 71 16.09 -10.44 8.98
C GLU A 71 14.71 -10.81 8.39
N PRO A 72 14.55 -11.98 7.74
CA PRO A 72 13.30 -12.36 7.10
C PRO A 72 12.07 -12.31 8.02
N GLY A 73 12.25 -12.63 9.31
CA GLY A 73 11.20 -12.54 10.32
C GLY A 73 10.71 -11.11 10.54
N ASP A 74 11.64 -10.16 10.68
CA ASP A 74 11.34 -8.74 10.91
C ASP A 74 10.68 -8.11 9.67
N LEU A 75 11.14 -8.50 8.48
CA LEU A 75 10.52 -8.06 7.23
C LEU A 75 9.09 -8.58 7.09
N MET A 76 8.86 -9.86 7.40
CA MET A 76 7.52 -10.45 7.39
C MET A 76 6.60 -9.73 8.38
N GLU A 77 7.05 -9.52 9.62
CA GLU A 77 6.26 -8.82 10.64
C GLU A 77 5.92 -7.39 10.20
N SER A 78 6.88 -6.67 9.61
CA SER A 78 6.66 -5.33 9.07
C SER A 78 5.59 -5.31 7.97
N ILE A 79 5.65 -6.25 7.02
CA ILE A 79 4.69 -6.34 5.92
C ILE A 79 3.31 -6.74 6.44
N CYS A 80 3.24 -7.73 7.33
CA CYS A 80 1.98 -8.15 7.97
C CYS A 80 1.33 -7.00 8.74
N SER A 81 2.10 -6.23 9.49
CA SER A 81 1.61 -5.07 10.24
C SER A 81 1.02 -3.99 9.32
N GLN A 82 1.69 -3.70 8.20
CA GLN A 82 1.19 -2.78 7.19
C GLN A 82 -0.14 -3.24 6.58
N VAL A 83 -0.21 -4.51 6.16
CA VAL A 83 -1.43 -5.07 5.56
C VAL A 83 -2.56 -5.17 6.58
N GLN A 84 -2.27 -5.57 7.83
CA GLN A 84 -3.25 -5.67 8.89
C GLN A 84 -3.85 -4.30 9.26
N SER A 85 -3.03 -3.26 9.31
CA SER A 85 -3.50 -1.88 9.53
C SER A 85 -4.51 -1.48 8.45
N LEU A 86 -4.19 -1.74 7.17
CA LEU A 86 -5.11 -1.46 6.07
C LEU A 86 -6.40 -2.30 6.16
N LEU A 87 -6.31 -3.59 6.48
CA LEU A 87 -7.46 -4.48 6.62
C LEU A 87 -8.40 -4.05 7.75
N ASN A 88 -7.86 -3.60 8.88
CA ASN A 88 -8.66 -3.09 9.99
C ASN A 88 -9.47 -1.86 9.56
N ILE A 89 -8.83 -0.92 8.88
CA ILE A 89 -9.49 0.27 8.33
C ILE A 89 -10.55 -0.13 7.31
N ALA A 90 -10.23 -1.04 6.39
CA ALA A 90 -11.15 -1.51 5.37
C ALA A 90 -12.39 -2.16 5.98
N HIS A 91 -12.22 -2.92 7.06
CA HIS A 91 -13.32 -3.50 7.82
C HIS A 91 -14.20 -2.42 8.49
N GLU A 92 -13.61 -1.38 9.09
CA GLU A 92 -14.34 -0.24 9.65
C GLU A 92 -15.17 0.50 8.59
N GLU A 93 -14.60 0.66 7.38
CA GLU A 93 -15.22 1.37 6.26
C GLU A 93 -16.13 0.48 5.38
N ASN A 94 -16.26 -0.82 5.69
CA ASN A 94 -16.99 -1.81 4.89
C ASN A 94 -16.51 -1.89 3.42
N VAL A 95 -15.20 -1.82 3.21
CA VAL A 95 -14.55 -1.94 1.90
C VAL A 95 -13.72 -3.22 1.84
N ASP A 96 -13.80 -3.95 0.74
CA ASP A 96 -12.98 -5.14 0.52
C ASP A 96 -11.59 -4.79 -0.01
N ILE A 97 -10.55 -5.39 0.57
CA ILE A 97 -9.19 -5.39 -0.01
C ILE A 97 -9.06 -6.58 -0.96
N THR A 98 -8.78 -6.28 -2.22
CA THR A 98 -8.91 -7.25 -3.33
C THR A 98 -7.58 -7.82 -3.83
N HIS A 99 -6.47 -7.14 -3.55
CA HIS A 99 -5.15 -7.54 -4.02
C HIS A 99 -4.04 -6.98 -3.14
N VAL A 100 -2.83 -7.52 -3.31
CA VAL A 100 -1.59 -7.00 -2.72
C VAL A 100 -0.59 -6.79 -3.82
N LYS A 101 0.08 -5.64 -3.84
CA LYS A 101 1.19 -5.36 -4.73
C LYS A 101 2.33 -4.73 -3.93
N PRO A 102 3.50 -5.37 -3.78
CA PRO A 102 4.62 -4.75 -3.11
C PRO A 102 5.06 -3.43 -3.78
N HIS A 103 5.59 -2.51 -2.99
CA HIS A 103 6.11 -1.22 -3.43
C HIS A 103 7.63 -1.28 -3.67
N GLY A 104 8.11 -0.45 -4.59
CA GLY A 104 9.52 -0.04 -4.67
C GLY A 104 10.53 -1.18 -4.67
N ALA A 105 11.53 -1.08 -3.80
CA ALA A 105 12.61 -2.05 -3.70
C ALA A 105 12.10 -3.45 -3.32
N LEU A 106 11.07 -3.54 -2.48
CA LEU A 106 10.48 -4.82 -2.06
C LEU A 106 9.95 -5.59 -3.28
N TYR A 107 9.22 -4.91 -4.18
CA TYR A 107 8.75 -5.51 -5.44
C TYR A 107 9.92 -5.95 -6.33
N ASN A 108 10.89 -5.05 -6.54
CA ASN A 108 11.99 -5.29 -7.45
C ASN A 108 12.87 -6.47 -7.00
N LEU A 109 13.12 -6.59 -5.70
CA LEU A 109 13.87 -7.70 -5.15
C LEU A 109 13.05 -9.00 -5.22
N ALA A 110 11.77 -8.96 -4.86
CA ALA A 110 10.89 -10.15 -4.94
C ALA A 110 10.74 -10.68 -6.37
N ALA A 111 10.82 -9.83 -7.40
CA ALA A 111 10.78 -10.26 -8.79
C ALA A 111 11.98 -11.13 -9.21
N ARG A 112 13.10 -11.09 -8.46
CA ARG A 112 14.35 -11.81 -8.77
C ARG A 112 14.84 -12.74 -7.66
N ASP A 113 14.35 -12.59 -6.43
CA ASP A 113 14.66 -13.44 -5.30
C ASP A 113 13.46 -14.33 -4.94
N LYS A 114 13.61 -15.65 -5.13
CA LYS A 114 12.54 -16.61 -4.86
C LYS A 114 12.20 -16.77 -3.39
N GLY A 115 13.18 -16.56 -2.50
CA GLY A 115 12.98 -16.66 -1.06
C GLY A 115 12.10 -15.51 -0.58
N LEU A 116 12.42 -14.29 -1.00
CA LEU A 116 11.62 -13.11 -0.73
C LEU A 116 10.25 -13.17 -1.41
N ALA A 117 10.16 -13.63 -2.66
CA ALA A 117 8.88 -13.81 -3.34
C ALA A 117 7.94 -14.69 -2.51
N ARG A 118 8.43 -15.87 -2.07
CA ARG A 118 7.67 -16.80 -1.23
C ARG A 118 7.32 -16.24 0.15
N LEU A 119 8.15 -15.36 0.68
CA LEU A 119 7.90 -14.69 1.96
C LEU A 119 6.69 -13.75 1.84
N ILE A 120 6.54 -13.05 0.71
CA ILE A 120 5.49 -12.03 0.55
C ILE A 120 4.27 -12.50 -0.27
N GLY A 121 4.33 -13.67 -0.93
CA GLY A 121 3.24 -14.27 -1.72
C GLY A 121 3.71 -15.27 -2.77
#